data_AF-A0A7Y6X327-F1
#
_entry.id   AF-A0A7Y6X327-F1
#
_cell.length_a   1.000
_cell.length_b   1.000
_cell.length_c   1.000
_cell.angle_alpha   90.00
_cell.angle_beta   90.00
_cell.angle_gamma   90.00
#
_symmetry.space_group_name_H-M   'P 1'
#
loop_
_entity.id
_entity.type
_entity.pdbx_description
1 polymer ?
#
loop_
_entity_poly.entity_id
_entity_poly.type
_entity_poly.pdbx_seq_one_letter_code
_entity_poly.pdbx_strand_id
1 'polypeptide(L)'
;MQKPALNRDTVSGEALFILRNLRENGRLGRSNKLADVKSALEPSVSLEFDNYFFFLRKFHYIAMDREAQLKLTDQGEQVAGGELTERFSLEVGEFFAEQLSAAADAPLEGAGGDDPLMVPPPPPELLLDEAEVDGAPPPPSG
;
A
#
# COMPACT_ATOMS: atom_id res chain seq x y z
N MET A 1 18.54 5.57 -6.78
CA MET A 1 17.42 5.76 -7.74
C MET A 1 16.24 6.27 -6.94
N GLN A 2 15.80 7.50 -7.17
CA GLN A 2 14.61 8.04 -6.48
C GLN A 2 13.40 7.22 -6.93
N LYS A 3 12.69 6.63 -5.98
CA LYS A 3 11.38 6.02 -6.22
C LYS A 3 10.48 7.15 -6.72
N PRO A 4 9.90 7.09 -7.94
CA PRO A 4 9.03 8.16 -8.40
C PRO A 4 7.92 8.35 -7.38
N ALA A 5 7.65 9.60 -7.01
CA ALA A 5 6.51 9.92 -6.18
C ALA A 5 5.26 9.25 -6.79
N LEU A 6 4.45 8.64 -5.93
CA LEU A 6 3.22 8.00 -6.37
C LEU A 6 2.27 9.09 -6.86
N ASN A 7 2.10 9.18 -8.18
CA ASN A 7 1.30 10.23 -8.82
C ASN A 7 0.06 9.60 -9.46
N ARG A 8 -1.02 10.37 -9.59
CA ARG A 8 -2.27 9.92 -10.23
C ARG A 8 -2.02 9.34 -11.61
N ASP A 9 -1.16 9.98 -12.40
CA ASP A 9 -0.86 9.53 -13.76
C ASP A 9 -0.17 8.15 -13.79
N THR A 10 0.67 7.86 -12.79
CA THR A 10 1.30 6.54 -12.62
C THR A 10 0.24 5.48 -12.32
N VAL A 11 -0.61 5.73 -11.31
CA VAL A 11 -1.66 4.79 -10.90
C VAL A 11 -2.67 4.56 -12.04
N SER A 12 -3.05 5.62 -12.76
CA SER A 12 -3.91 5.51 -13.94
C SER A 12 -3.26 4.66 -15.03
N GLY A 13 -1.97 4.89 -15.33
CA GLY A 13 -1.24 4.10 -16.32
C GLY A 13 -1.14 2.62 -15.96
N GLU A 14 -0.89 2.32 -14.69
CA GLU A 14 -0.81 0.96 -14.15
C GLU A 14 -2.17 0.26 -14.18
N ALA A 15 -3.24 0.95 -13.78
CA ALA A 15 -4.60 0.41 -13.82
C ALA A 15 -5.05 0.11 -15.28
N LEU A 16 -4.70 1.00 -16.23
CA LEU A 16 -4.90 0.75 -17.66
C LEU A 16 -4.06 -0.44 -18.16
N PHE A 17 -2.83 -0.57 -17.69
CA PHE A 17 -1.96 -1.69 -18.04
C PHE A 17 -2.57 -3.03 -17.60
N ILE A 18 -3.15 -3.10 -16.40
CA ILE A 18 -3.87 -4.29 -15.93
C ILE A 18 -5.03 -4.64 -16.87
N LEU A 19 -5.86 -3.67 -17.24
CA LEU A 19 -7.00 -3.90 -18.15
C LEU A 19 -6.55 -4.39 -19.53
N ARG A 20 -5.51 -3.78 -20.10
CA ARG A 20 -4.91 -4.21 -21.38
C ARG A 20 -4.33 -5.61 -21.29
N ASN A 21 -3.69 -5.96 -20.18
CA ASN A 21 -3.14 -7.29 -19.97
C ASN A 21 -4.25 -8.35 -19.91
N LEU A 22 -5.33 -8.10 -19.18
CA LEU A 22 -6.50 -8.99 -19.12
C LEU A 22 -7.12 -9.21 -20.51
N ARG A 23 -7.25 -8.14 -21.28
CA ARG A 23 -7.75 -8.18 -22.67
C ARG A 23 -6.84 -9.04 -23.56
N GLU A 24 -5.54 -8.80 -23.49
CA GLU A 24 -4.55 -9.53 -24.28
C GLU A 24 -4.50 -11.01 -23.89
N ASN A 25 -4.52 -11.33 -22.60
CA ASN A 25 -4.59 -12.70 -22.12
C ASN A 25 -5.83 -13.42 -22.64
N GLY A 26 -7.00 -12.77 -22.58
CA GLY A 26 -8.23 -13.31 -23.14
C GLY A 26 -8.11 -13.60 -24.65
N ARG A 27 -7.49 -12.69 -25.40
CA ARG A 27 -7.26 -12.84 -26.85
C ARG A 27 -6.26 -13.95 -27.19
N LEU A 28 -5.23 -14.12 -26.35
CA LEU A 28 -4.17 -15.13 -26.52
C LEU A 28 -4.53 -16.49 -25.89
N GLY A 29 -5.69 -16.60 -25.23
CA GLY A 29 -6.09 -17.82 -24.50
C GLY A 29 -5.23 -18.11 -23.26
N ARG A 30 -4.61 -17.08 -22.68
CA ARG A 30 -3.84 -17.18 -21.42
C ARG A 30 -4.77 -17.14 -20.21
N SER A 31 -4.27 -17.62 -19.08
CA SER A 31 -5.02 -17.62 -17.82
C SER A 31 -5.27 -16.19 -17.33
N ASN A 32 -6.53 -15.88 -17.08
CA ASN A 32 -6.95 -14.69 -16.34
C ASN A 32 -7.37 -15.02 -14.91
N LYS A 33 -6.86 -16.12 -14.34
CA LYS A 33 -7.07 -16.41 -12.92
C LYS A 33 -6.39 -15.34 -12.07
N LEU A 34 -7.06 -14.91 -11.02
CA LEU A 34 -6.59 -13.86 -10.12
C LEU A 34 -5.17 -14.14 -9.62
N ALA A 35 -4.86 -15.38 -9.24
CA ALA A 35 -3.52 -15.76 -8.75
C ALA A 35 -2.42 -15.55 -9.80
N ASP A 36 -2.68 -15.95 -11.04
CA ASP A 36 -1.71 -15.82 -12.15
C ASP A 36 -1.52 -14.35 -12.52
N VAL A 37 -2.63 -13.61 -12.64
CA VAL A 37 -2.61 -12.18 -12.98
C VAL A 37 -1.93 -11.38 -11.88
N LYS A 38 -2.27 -11.64 -10.60
CA LYS A 38 -1.63 -11.00 -9.45
C LYS A 38 -0.12 -11.29 -9.46
N SER A 39 0.29 -12.55 -9.53
CA SER A 39 1.72 -12.90 -9.55
C SER A 39 2.50 -12.28 -10.71
N ALA A 40 1.87 -12.09 -11.87
CA ALA A 40 2.52 -11.51 -13.04
C ALA A 40 2.60 -9.98 -12.98
N LEU A 41 1.56 -9.32 -12.46
CA LEU A 41 1.42 -7.87 -12.49
C LEU A 41 1.87 -7.17 -11.21
N GLU A 42 1.89 -7.84 -10.06
CA GLU A 42 2.42 -7.32 -8.77
C GLU A 42 3.79 -6.65 -8.90
N PRO A 43 4.81 -7.23 -9.58
CA PRO A 43 6.11 -6.57 -9.71
C PRO A 43 6.12 -5.38 -10.69
N SER A 44 5.05 -5.19 -11.47
CA SER A 44 4.93 -4.16 -12.49
C SER A 44 4.11 -2.94 -12.04
N VAL A 45 3.52 -2.99 -10.84
CA VAL A 45 2.70 -1.91 -10.28
C VAL A 45 3.36 -1.32 -9.04
N SER A 46 3.09 -0.04 -8.78
CA SER A 46 3.68 0.70 -7.68
C SER A 46 2.96 0.49 -6.34
N LEU A 47 1.65 0.19 -6.37
CA LEU A 47 0.84 -0.18 -5.20
C LEU A 47 0.54 -1.68 -5.18
N GLU A 48 -0.01 -2.18 -4.09
CA GLU A 48 -0.49 -3.56 -4.03
C GLU A 48 -1.55 -3.82 -5.12
N PHE A 49 -1.43 -4.94 -5.83
CA PHE A 49 -2.37 -5.33 -6.88
C PHE A 49 -3.82 -5.32 -6.40
N ASP A 50 -4.03 -5.69 -5.13
CA ASP A 50 -5.35 -5.74 -4.51
C ASP A 50 -6.05 -4.36 -4.52
N ASN A 51 -5.30 -3.26 -4.38
CA ASN A 51 -5.87 -1.92 -4.45
C ASN A 51 -6.42 -1.61 -5.85
N TYR A 52 -5.69 -1.98 -6.91
CA TYR A 52 -6.18 -1.86 -8.28
C TYR A 52 -7.34 -2.81 -8.53
N PHE A 53 -7.29 -4.05 -8.04
CA PHE A 53 -8.39 -5.00 -8.16
C PHE A 53 -9.69 -4.45 -7.53
N PHE A 54 -9.61 -3.91 -6.31
CA PHE A 54 -10.77 -3.31 -5.64
C PHE A 54 -11.31 -2.11 -6.40
N PHE A 55 -10.45 -1.24 -6.90
CA PHE A 55 -10.84 -0.13 -7.76
C PHE A 55 -11.60 -0.63 -9.01
N LEU A 56 -10.99 -1.54 -9.78
CA LEU A 56 -11.57 -2.07 -11.02
C LEU A 56 -12.89 -2.81 -10.75
N ARG A 57 -13.03 -3.47 -9.60
CA ARG A 57 -14.27 -4.14 -9.19
C ARG A 57 -15.35 -3.17 -8.74
N LYS A 58 -14.98 -2.14 -7.97
CA LYS A 58 -15.90 -1.10 -7.45
C LYS A 58 -16.54 -0.29 -8.58
N PHE A 59 -15.78 0.04 -9.61
CA PHE A 59 -16.27 0.77 -10.77
C PHE A 59 -16.75 -0.14 -11.91
N HIS A 60 -16.90 -1.43 -11.65
CA HIS A 60 -17.46 -2.41 -12.61
C HIS A 60 -16.69 -2.54 -13.94
N TYR A 61 -15.40 -2.24 -13.97
CA TYR A 61 -14.54 -2.48 -15.13
C TYR A 61 -14.19 -3.96 -15.30
N ILE A 62 -14.14 -4.70 -14.19
CA ILE A 62 -13.93 -6.15 -14.19
C ILE A 62 -14.99 -6.87 -13.37
N ALA A 63 -15.22 -8.12 -13.75
CA ALA A 63 -15.96 -9.11 -12.98
C ALA A 63 -15.05 -10.27 -12.60
N MET A 64 -15.32 -10.88 -11.45
CA MET A 64 -14.68 -12.11 -11.03
C MET A 64 -15.76 -13.17 -10.90
N ASP A 65 -15.55 -14.32 -11.53
CA ASP A 65 -16.46 -15.46 -11.40
C ASP A 65 -16.14 -16.33 -10.18
N ARG A 66 -16.86 -17.44 -10.05
CA ARG A 66 -16.74 -18.38 -8.93
C ARG A 66 -15.40 -19.13 -8.90
N GLU A 67 -14.66 -19.13 -10.01
CA GLU A 67 -13.35 -19.80 -10.13
C GLU A 67 -12.18 -18.81 -9.97
N ALA A 68 -12.47 -17.61 -9.45
CA ALA A 68 -11.51 -16.50 -9.35
C ALA A 68 -10.93 -16.09 -10.71
N GLN A 69 -11.70 -16.25 -11.79
CA GLN A 69 -11.28 -15.81 -13.11
C GLN A 69 -11.79 -14.40 -13.38
N LEU A 70 -10.86 -13.53 -13.77
CA LEU A 70 -11.10 -12.13 -14.08
C LEU A 70 -11.62 -12.01 -15.52
N LYS A 71 -12.68 -11.24 -15.67
CA LYS A 71 -13.35 -10.96 -16.95
C LYS A 71 -13.53 -9.47 -17.10
N LEU A 72 -13.19 -8.94 -18.27
CA LEU A 72 -13.51 -7.56 -18.62
C LEU A 72 -15.02 -7.43 -18.82
N THR A 73 -15.58 -6.33 -18.32
CA THR A 73 -16.93 -5.90 -18.69
C THR A 73 -16.88 -5.06 -19.95
N ASP A 74 -18.03 -4.71 -20.52
CA ASP A 74 -18.10 -3.81 -21.67
C ASP A 74 -17.39 -2.48 -21.40
N GLN A 75 -17.53 -1.93 -20.19
CA GLN A 75 -16.83 -0.72 -19.78
C GLN A 75 -15.32 -0.92 -19.67
N GLY A 76 -14.89 -2.05 -19.11
CA GLY A 76 -13.46 -2.39 -19.04
C GLY A 76 -12.82 -2.53 -20.41
N GLU A 77 -13.55 -3.10 -21.37
CA GLU A 77 -13.10 -3.24 -22.77
C GLU A 77 -12.96 -1.87 -23.45
N GLN A 78 -13.93 -0.96 -23.27
CA GLN A 78 -13.88 0.40 -23.79
C GLN A 78 -12.72 1.22 -23.21
N VAL A 79 -12.48 1.11 -21.91
CA VAL A 79 -11.32 1.74 -21.25
C VAL A 79 -10.01 1.15 -21.77
N ALA A 80 -9.90 -0.18 -21.88
CA ALA A 80 -8.73 -0.84 -22.45
C ALA A 80 -8.50 -0.46 -23.93
N GLY A 81 -9.58 -0.16 -24.67
CA GLY A 81 -9.58 0.36 -26.03
C GLY A 81 -9.23 1.84 -26.15
N GLY A 82 -9.23 2.59 -25.05
CA GLY A 82 -8.87 4.00 -24.99
C GLY A 82 -10.05 4.97 -25.06
N GLU A 83 -11.29 4.49 -25.24
CA GLU A 83 -12.48 5.31 -25.47
C GLU A 83 -12.95 6.07 -24.21
N LEU A 84 -12.73 5.50 -23.02
CA LEU A 84 -13.19 6.05 -21.73
C LEU A 84 -12.04 6.45 -20.79
N THR A 85 -10.85 6.69 -21.34
CA THR A 85 -9.62 6.94 -20.56
C THR A 85 -9.69 8.19 -19.68
N GLU A 86 -10.34 9.26 -20.14
CA GLU A 86 -10.47 10.51 -19.39
C GLU A 86 -11.31 10.32 -18.13
N ARG A 87 -12.49 9.69 -18.28
CA ARG A 87 -13.36 9.33 -17.16
C ARG A 87 -12.68 8.40 -16.18
N PHE A 88 -12.00 7.37 -16.70
CA PHE A 88 -11.24 6.44 -15.89
C PHE A 88 -10.19 7.15 -15.02
N SER A 89 -9.46 8.10 -15.59
CA SER A 89 -8.43 8.86 -14.87
C SER A 89 -9.00 9.74 -13.76
N LEU A 90 -10.23 10.23 -13.90
CA LEU A 90 -10.95 10.94 -12.83
C LEU A 90 -11.30 9.99 -11.68
N GLU A 91 -11.89 8.83 -11.99
CA GLU A 91 -12.28 7.84 -10.99
C GLU A 91 -11.07 7.25 -10.23
N VAL A 92 -9.92 7.08 -10.91
CA VAL A 92 -8.64 6.73 -10.26
C VAL A 92 -8.24 7.81 -9.26
N GLY A 93 -8.32 9.09 -9.66
CA GLY A 93 -8.01 10.20 -8.77
C GLY A 93 -8.88 10.22 -7.51
N GLU A 94 -10.17 9.91 -7.65
CA GLU A 94 -11.10 9.85 -6.51
C GLU A 94 -10.86 8.63 -5.61
N PHE A 95 -10.61 7.46 -6.18
CA PHE A 95 -10.43 6.23 -5.40
C PHE A 95 -9.10 6.20 -4.65
N PHE A 96 -8.03 6.65 -5.30
CA PHE A 96 -6.68 6.64 -4.73
C PHE A 96 -6.33 7.95 -4.02
N ALA A 97 -7.27 8.89 -3.88
CA ALA A 97 -7.04 10.19 -3.25
C ALA A 97 -6.34 10.09 -1.89
N GLU A 98 -6.81 9.19 -1.02
CA GLU A 98 -6.24 8.97 0.31
C GLU A 98 -4.80 8.42 0.24
N GLN A 99 -4.54 7.50 -0.69
CA GLN A 99 -3.22 6.87 -0.86
C GLN A 99 -2.21 7.84 -1.50
N LEU A 100 -2.67 8.66 -2.45
CA LEU A 100 -1.90 9.74 -3.06
C LEU A 100 -1.59 10.84 -2.04
N SER A 101 -2.55 11.17 -1.16
CA SER A 101 -2.34 12.12 -0.07
C SER A 101 -1.36 11.59 0.98
N ALA A 102 -1.46 10.31 1.36
CA ALA A 102 -0.55 9.70 2.32
C ALA A 102 0.88 9.56 1.78
N ALA A 103 1.05 9.35 0.47
CA ALA A 103 2.36 9.32 -0.17
C ALA A 103 3.02 10.71 -0.26
N ALA A 104 2.22 11.79 -0.28
CA ALA A 104 2.71 13.17 -0.23
C ALA A 104 3.08 13.63 1.19
N ASP A 105 2.44 13.05 2.21
CA ASP A 105 2.64 13.39 3.63
C ASP A 105 3.65 12.48 4.35
N ALA A 106 4.27 11.54 3.63
CA ALA A 106 5.40 10.79 4.19
C ALA A 106 6.52 11.79 4.50
N PRO A 107 6.90 11.97 5.78
CA PRO A 107 8.04 12.81 6.11
C PRO A 107 9.24 12.26 5.34
N LEU A 108 9.97 13.15 4.66
CA LEU A 108 11.31 12.88 4.18
C LEU A 108 12.18 12.55 5.40
N GLU A 109 12.13 11.33 5.92
CA GLU A 109 13.12 10.83 6.87
C GLU A 109 14.43 10.66 6.10
N GLY A 110 15.15 11.78 6.00
CA GLY A 110 16.55 11.82 5.57
C GLY A 110 16.80 12.74 4.38
N ALA A 111 16.90 14.06 4.64
CA ALA A 111 18.08 14.84 4.24
C ALA A 111 17.92 16.33 4.61
N GLY A 112 18.65 16.75 5.64
CA GLY A 112 19.17 18.12 5.73
C GLY A 112 18.42 19.05 6.67
N GLY A 113 18.82 19.07 7.93
CA GLY A 113 18.52 20.16 8.86
C GLY A 113 19.23 19.94 10.17
N ASP A 114 20.15 20.84 10.49
CA ASP A 114 20.86 21.06 11.76
C ASP A 114 20.40 20.23 12.97
N ASP A 115 21.38 19.63 13.63
CA ASP A 115 21.33 19.12 15.00
C ASP A 115 20.72 20.16 15.97
N PRO A 116 19.69 19.79 16.75
CA PRO A 116 19.63 20.27 18.11
C PRO A 116 19.49 19.05 19.01
N LEU A 117 20.63 18.51 19.46
CA LEU A 117 20.82 17.82 20.75
C LEU A 117 19.52 17.36 21.43
N MET A 118 18.93 16.26 20.94
CA MET A 118 17.78 15.64 21.59
C MET A 118 18.30 14.80 22.75
N VAL A 119 18.31 15.40 23.95
CA VAL A 119 18.56 14.70 25.22
C VAL A 119 17.48 13.63 25.39
N PRO A 120 17.82 12.34 25.59
CA PRO A 120 16.82 11.32 25.86
C PRO A 120 16.12 11.59 27.22
N PRO A 121 14.82 11.30 27.35
CA PRO A 121 14.10 11.50 28.60
C PRO A 121 14.67 10.59 29.70
N PRO A 122 14.70 11.05 30.97
CA PRO A 122 15.18 10.23 32.07
C PRO A 122 14.26 9.01 32.28
N PRO A 123 14.83 7.84 32.65
CA PRO A 123 14.04 6.66 32.92
C PRO A 123 13.11 6.86 34.13
N PRO A 124 11.91 6.26 34.13
CA PRO A 124 11.00 6.31 35.27
C PRO A 124 11.64 5.63 36.48
N GLU A 125 11.63 6.31 37.64
CA GLU A 125 12.08 5.72 38.89
C GLU A 125 11.16 4.55 39.27
N LEU A 126 11.74 3.35 39.34
CA LEU A 126 11.08 2.18 39.91
C LEU A 126 10.86 2.45 41.41
N LEU A 127 9.62 2.74 41.77
CA LEU A 127 9.13 2.78 43.14
C LEU A 127 9.20 1.35 43.71
N LEU A 128 10.35 0.99 44.29
CA LEU A 128 10.48 -0.21 45.12
C LEU A 128 9.96 0.14 46.51
N ASP A 129 8.69 -0.17 46.74
CA ASP A 129 8.08 -0.21 48.07
C ASP A 129 8.25 -1.65 48.60
N GLU A 130 9.17 -1.84 49.54
CA GLU A 130 9.23 -3.04 50.37
C GLU A 130 9.40 -2.60 51.83
N ALA A 131 8.27 -2.43 52.51
CA ALA A 131 8.19 -2.52 53.95
C ALA A 131 8.04 -4.01 54.33
N GLU A 132 9.01 -4.59 55.05
CA GLU A 132 8.79 -5.23 56.37
C GLU A 132 10.04 -5.95 56.95
N VAL A 133 10.14 -5.85 58.29
CA VAL A 133 10.66 -6.77 59.32
C VAL A 133 12.16 -7.13 59.49
N ASP A 134 12.66 -6.66 60.63
CA ASP A 134 13.22 -7.42 61.78
C ASP A 134 14.48 -8.32 61.61
N GLY A 135 15.52 -8.02 62.40
CA GLY A 135 16.64 -8.95 62.67
C GLY A 135 17.99 -8.29 62.99
N ALA A 136 18.29 -8.07 64.27
CA ALA A 136 19.62 -7.71 64.81
C ALA A 136 20.68 -8.85 64.62
N PRO A 137 21.98 -8.74 65.02
CA PRO A 137 22.86 -7.61 65.40
C PRO A 137 24.22 -7.63 64.63
N PRO A 138 25.15 -6.67 64.81
CA PRO A 138 26.57 -6.89 64.47
C PRO A 138 27.40 -7.34 65.70
N PRO A 139 28.38 -8.26 65.55
CA PRO A 139 29.31 -8.67 66.60
C PRO A 139 30.67 -7.92 66.46
N PRO A 140 31.69 -8.27 67.26
CA PRO A 140 32.34 -7.40 68.23
C PRO A 140 33.47 -6.51 67.65
N SER A 141 33.72 -5.36 68.29
CA SER A 141 34.98 -4.64 68.16
C SER A 141 35.79 -4.86 69.44
N GLY A 142 37.06 -5.23 69.27
CA GLY A 142 38.00 -5.52 70.37
C GLY A 142 38.44 -4.31 71.19
#